data_AF-A0A950ZY72-F1
#
_entry.id   AF-A0A950ZY72-F1
#
_cell.length_a   1.000
_cell.length_b   1.000
_cell.length_c   1.000
_cell.angle_alpha   90.00
_cell.angle_beta   90.00
_cell.angle_gamma   90.00
#
_symmetry.space_group_name_H-M   'P 1'
#
loop_
_entity.id
_entity.type
_entity.pdbx_description
1 polymer ?
#
loop_
_entity_poly.entity_id
_entity_poly.type
_entity_poly.pdbx_seq_one_letter_code
_entity_poly.pdbx_strand_id
1 'polypeptide(L)'
;KLFVEQVYDATMMAALALEKAGSTDRVKVRDALRAIAEPDGTRIEPTEWKKAVDAIKAGQKIAFIGASGPHVFDKNGDVTGYIGEWAVVDGAFKEVKVYPPL
;
A
#
# COMPACT_ATOMS: atom_id res chain seq x y z
N LYS A 1 4.56 -16.49 -7.00
CA LYS A 1 5.44 -15.60 -7.79
C LYS A 1 5.85 -14.46 -6.88
N LEU A 2 7.15 -14.12 -6.84
CA LEU A 2 7.60 -12.95 -6.10
C LEU A 2 6.92 -11.69 -6.67
N PHE A 3 6.60 -10.74 -5.80
CA PHE A 3 6.12 -9.40 -6.15
C PHE A 3 4.66 -9.25 -6.64
N VAL A 4 3.86 -10.33 -6.67
CA VAL A 4 2.47 -10.25 -7.18
C VAL A 4 1.57 -9.44 -6.26
N GLU A 5 1.68 -9.65 -4.95
CA GLU A 5 0.93 -8.92 -3.93
C GLU A 5 1.28 -7.42 -3.94
N GLN A 6 2.56 -7.06 -4.09
CA GLN A 6 3.03 -5.69 -4.15
C GLN A 6 2.49 -4.96 -5.39
N VAL A 7 2.44 -5.63 -6.54
CA VAL A 7 1.88 -5.05 -7.78
C VAL A 7 0.37 -4.83 -7.66
N TYR A 8 -0.34 -5.79 -7.09
CA TYR A 8 -1.78 -5.64 -6.83
C TYR A 8 -2.04 -4.45 -5.90
N ASP A 9 -1.31 -4.39 -4.78
CA ASP A 9 -1.46 -3.34 -3.79
C ASP A 9 -1.14 -1.95 -4.37
N ALA A 10 -0.04 -1.81 -5.12
CA ALA A 10 0.31 -0.55 -5.77
C ALA A 10 -0.77 -0.09 -6.77
N THR A 11 -1.39 -1.03 -7.49
CA THR A 11 -2.49 -0.74 -8.41
C THR A 11 -3.72 -0.24 -7.65
N MET A 12 -4.06 -0.88 -6.53
CA MET A 12 -5.17 -0.50 -5.68
C MET A 12 -4.96 0.87 -5.04
N MET A 13 -3.75 1.14 -4.53
CA MET A 13 -3.40 2.46 -3.98
C MET A 13 -3.51 3.56 -5.03
N ALA A 14 -3.04 3.32 -6.26
CA ALA A 14 -3.19 4.28 -7.36
C ALA A 14 -4.67 4.56 -7.67
N ALA A 15 -5.51 3.52 -7.72
CA ALA A 15 -6.94 3.67 -7.96
C ALA A 15 -7.65 4.44 -6.83
N LEU A 16 -7.33 4.14 -5.56
CA LEU A 16 -7.88 4.86 -4.40
C LEU A 16 -7.41 6.32 -4.34
N ALA A 17 -6.15 6.60 -4.71
CA ALA A 17 -5.64 7.97 -4.81
C ALA A 17 -6.37 8.77 -5.89
N LEU A 18 -6.66 8.15 -7.04
CA LEU A 18 -7.48 8.76 -8.09
C LEU A 18 -8.90 9.04 -7.63
N GLU A 19 -9.55 8.08 -6.96
CA GLU A 19 -10.89 8.24 -6.38
C GLU A 19 -10.91 9.39 -5.35
N LYS A 20 -9.93 9.44 -4.45
CA LYS A 20 -9.81 10.51 -3.44
C LYS A 20 -9.52 11.87 -4.07
N ALA A 21 -8.70 11.93 -5.11
CA ALA A 21 -8.37 13.17 -5.80
C ALA A 21 -9.53 13.72 -6.64
N GLY A 22 -10.43 12.85 -7.13
CA GLY A 22 -11.48 13.21 -8.09
C GLY A 22 -10.92 13.83 -9.37
N SER A 23 -9.67 13.52 -9.70
CA SER A 23 -8.88 14.19 -10.74
C SER A 23 -7.70 13.32 -11.17
N THR A 24 -7.24 13.53 -12.40
CA THR A 24 -6.00 12.95 -12.93
C THR A 24 -4.81 13.91 -12.84
N ASP A 25 -4.99 15.07 -12.20
CA ASP A 25 -3.88 16.00 -11.94
C ASP A 25 -2.81 15.35 -11.06
N ARG A 26 -1.55 15.46 -11.49
CA ARG A 26 -0.42 14.77 -10.88
C ARG A 26 -0.18 15.17 -9.43
N VAL A 27 -0.35 16.45 -9.12
CA VAL A 27 -0.12 16.99 -7.77
C VAL A 27 -1.25 16.52 -6.86
N LYS A 28 -2.50 16.59 -7.32
CA LYS A 28 -3.66 16.10 -6.56
C LYS A 28 -3.59 14.61 -6.27
N VAL A 29 -3.19 13.79 -7.24
CA VAL A 29 -3.05 12.34 -7.05
C VAL A 29 -1.91 12.01 -6.09
N ARG A 30 -0.77 12.70 -6.18
CA ARG A 30 0.35 12.55 -5.22
C ARG A 30 -0.11 12.83 -3.79
N ASP A 31 -0.84 13.92 -3.58
CA ASP A 31 -1.31 14.32 -2.25
C ASP A 31 -2.39 13.36 -1.72
N ALA A 32 -3.29 12.91 -2.60
CA ALA A 32 -4.29 11.91 -2.28
C ALA A 32 -3.67 10.55 -1.90
N LEU A 33 -2.58 10.14 -2.55
CA LEU A 33 -1.87 8.90 -2.23
C LEU A 33 -1.38 8.88 -0.78
N ARG A 34 -0.95 10.02 -0.23
CA ARG A 34 -0.60 10.12 1.20
C ARG A 34 -1.85 10.12 2.09
N ALA A 35 -2.92 10.79 1.67
CA ALA A 35 -4.15 10.90 2.45
C ALA A 35 -4.95 9.60 2.58
N ILE A 36 -4.74 8.62 1.70
CA ILE A 36 -5.36 7.27 1.78
C ILE A 36 -4.52 6.26 2.59
N ALA A 37 -3.41 6.72 3.17
CA ALA A 37 -2.42 5.94 3.89
C ALA A 37 -2.28 6.44 5.34
N GLU A 38 -3.37 6.89 5.94
CA GLU A 38 -3.39 7.46 7.29
C GLU A 38 -3.38 6.35 8.34
N PRO A 39 -2.39 6.28 9.26
CA PRO A 39 -2.25 5.15 10.19
C PRO A 39 -3.49 4.87 11.05
N ASP A 40 -4.18 5.92 11.50
CA ASP A 40 -5.39 5.84 12.32
C ASP A 40 -6.70 5.93 11.49
N GLY A 41 -6.59 5.79 10.16
CA GLY A 41 -7.73 5.83 9.26
C GLY A 41 -8.59 4.56 9.32
N THR A 42 -9.78 4.63 8.73
CA THR A 42 -10.61 3.44 8.52
C THR A 42 -9.82 2.41 7.70
N ARG A 43 -9.61 1.22 8.28
CA ARG A 43 -8.95 0.10 7.61
C ARG A 43 -9.74 -0.32 6.37
N ILE A 44 -9.06 -0.35 5.23
CA ILE A 44 -9.57 -0.82 3.93
C ILE A 44 -8.69 -1.98 3.45
N GLU A 45 -9.32 -3.12 3.18
CA GLU A 45 -8.66 -4.33 2.64
C GLU A 45 -8.82 -4.44 1.11
N PRO A 46 -8.06 -5.31 0.41
CA PRO A 46 -8.02 -5.41 -1.06
C PRO A 46 -9.38 -5.46 -1.76
N THR A 47 -10.35 -6.16 -1.16
CA THR A 47 -11.67 -6.39 -1.75
C THR A 47 -12.74 -5.40 -1.28
N GLU A 48 -12.36 -4.40 -0.46
CA GLU A 48 -13.28 -3.46 0.19
C GLU A 48 -13.44 -2.13 -0.60
N TRP A 49 -13.41 -2.17 -1.94
CA TRP A 49 -13.50 -0.97 -2.79
C TRP A 49 -14.70 -0.07 -2.44
N LYS A 50 -15.89 -0.66 -2.29
CA LYS A 50 -17.11 0.10 -1.98
C LYS A 50 -16.99 0.84 -0.63
N LYS A 51 -16.47 0.16 0.39
CA LYS A 51 -16.24 0.75 1.72
C LYS A 51 -15.25 1.91 1.64
N ALA A 52 -14.19 1.76 0.84
CA ALA A 52 -13.20 2.80 0.62
C ALA A 52 -13.82 4.05 -0.03
N VAL A 53 -14.58 3.86 -1.12
CA VAL A 53 -15.29 4.93 -1.82
C VAL A 53 -16.28 5.64 -0.88
N ASP A 54 -17.06 4.89 -0.11
CA ASP A 54 -18.03 5.47 0.82
C ASP A 54 -17.34 6.29 1.92
N ALA A 55 -16.24 5.79 2.49
CA ALA A 55 -15.43 6.51 3.48
C ALA A 55 -14.79 7.78 2.89
N ILE A 56 -14.25 7.69 1.67
CA ILE A 56 -13.68 8.84 0.95
C ILE A 56 -14.73 9.93 0.73
N LYS A 57 -15.94 9.55 0.28
CA LYS A 57 -17.07 10.47 0.05
C LYS A 57 -17.55 11.12 1.35
N ALA A 58 -17.52 10.37 2.45
CA ALA A 58 -17.83 10.89 3.78
C ALA A 58 -16.73 11.79 4.37
N GLY A 59 -15.62 12.01 3.65
CA GLY A 59 -14.49 12.82 4.11
C GLY A 59 -13.64 12.14 5.18
N GLN A 60 -13.82 10.84 5.42
CA GLN A 60 -13.05 10.09 6.41
C GLN A 60 -11.61 9.86 5.93
N LYS A 61 -10.70 9.75 6.90
CA LYS A 61 -9.36 9.22 6.67
C LYS A 61 -9.44 7.71 6.49
N ILE A 62 -8.62 7.16 5.61
CA ILE A 62 -8.54 5.71 5.38
C ILE A 62 -7.10 5.23 5.47
N ALA A 63 -6.94 3.95 5.78
CA ALA A 63 -5.69 3.23 5.80
C ALA A 63 -5.84 2.00 4.90
N PHE A 64 -5.17 1.99 3.74
CA PHE A 64 -5.14 0.79 2.90
C PHE A 64 -4.18 -0.26 3.47
N ILE A 65 -4.69 -1.45 3.72
CA ILE A 65 -3.92 -2.61 4.17
C ILE A 65 -4.02 -3.67 3.10
N GLY A 66 -2.95 -3.79 2.33
CA GLY A 66 -2.87 -4.67 1.17
C GLY A 66 -2.47 -6.10 1.54
N ALA A 67 -2.36 -6.94 0.51
CA ALA A 67 -1.90 -8.32 0.66
C ALA A 67 -0.44 -8.40 1.13
N SER A 68 0.39 -7.44 0.72
CA SER A 68 1.81 -7.33 1.13
C SER A 68 2.01 -6.65 2.49
N GLY A 69 0.95 -6.09 3.07
CA GLY A 69 0.98 -5.41 4.37
C GLY A 69 0.39 -4.01 4.38
N PRO A 70 0.59 -3.26 5.48
CA PRO A 70 0.09 -1.89 5.62
C PRO A 70 0.88 -0.93 4.71
N HIS A 71 0.17 -0.10 3.97
CA HIS A 71 0.79 0.90 3.10
C HIS A 71 0.73 2.30 3.72
N VAL A 72 1.24 2.40 4.95
CA VAL A 72 1.37 3.67 5.67
C VAL A 72 2.76 4.23 5.43
N PHE A 73 2.83 5.46 4.93
CA PHE A 73 4.10 6.10 4.58
C PHE A 73 4.71 6.81 5.78
N ASP A 74 6.02 6.65 5.94
CA ASP A 74 6.80 7.50 6.83
C ASP A 74 7.07 8.90 6.20
N LYS A 75 7.88 9.71 6.90
CA LYS A 75 8.25 11.06 6.44
C LYS A 75 9.06 11.04 5.14
N ASN A 76 9.81 9.98 4.88
CA ASN A 76 10.62 9.82 3.69
C ASN A 76 9.81 9.24 2.52
N GLY A 77 8.64 8.65 2.80
CA GLY A 77 7.81 7.97 1.81
C GLY A 77 8.04 6.47 1.73
N ASP A 78 8.69 5.89 2.74
CA ASP A 78 8.85 4.45 2.86
C ASP A 78 7.61 3.84 3.53
N VAL A 79 7.24 2.63 3.09
CA VAL A 79 6.23 1.81 3.77
C VAL A 79 6.90 0.72 4.57
N THR A 80 6.34 0.39 5.72
CA THR A 80 6.81 -0.75 6.51
C THR A 80 6.50 -2.05 5.78
N GLY A 81 7.46 -2.97 5.69
CA GLY A 81 7.26 -4.24 4.99
C GLY A 81 8.17 -5.34 5.52
N TYR A 82 7.90 -6.56 5.08
CA TYR A 82 8.75 -7.70 5.36
C TYR A 82 10.07 -7.59 4.59
N ILE A 83 11.17 -7.92 5.25
CA ILE A 83 12.50 -7.98 4.63
C ILE A 83 12.91 -9.43 4.49
N GLY A 84 13.16 -9.89 3.26
CA GLY A 84 13.72 -11.21 2.99
C GLY A 84 15.25 -11.16 2.95
N GLU A 85 15.92 -12.03 3.69
CA GLU A 85 17.34 -12.32 3.56
C GLU A 85 17.52 -13.49 2.59
N TRP A 86 18.33 -13.27 1.55
CA TRP A 86 18.55 -14.23 0.47
C TRP A 86 20.04 -14.48 0.29
N ALA A 87 20.39 -15.74 0.05
CA ALA A 87 21.75 -16.17 -0.25
C ALA A 87 21.81 -16.87 -1.62
N VAL A 88 22.94 -16.73 -2.31
CA VAL A 88 23.22 -17.53 -3.52
C VAL A 88 23.90 -18.82 -3.09
N VAL A 89 23.23 -19.95 -3.30
CA VAL A 89 23.73 -21.29 -2.98
C VAL A 89 23.65 -22.11 -4.27
N ASP A 90 24.79 -22.67 -4.69
CA ASP A 90 24.91 -23.46 -5.93
C ASP A 90 24.42 -22.71 -7.18
N GLY A 91 24.65 -21.39 -7.24
CA GLY A 91 24.22 -20.54 -8.35
C GLY A 91 22.74 -20.17 -8.35
N ALA A 92 21.98 -20.49 -7.29
CA ALA A 92 20.57 -20.15 -7.17
C ALA A 92 20.29 -19.33 -5.89
N PHE A 93 19.34 -18.39 -5.98
CA PHE A 93 18.83 -17.68 -4.80
C PHE A 93 18.02 -18.63 -3.90
N LYS A 94 18.35 -18.68 -2.62
CA LYS A 94 17.57 -19.34 -1.57
C LYS A 94 17.22 -18.32 -0.49
N GLU A 95 15.95 -18.29 -0.10
CA GLU A 95 15.50 -17.49 1.04
C GLU A 95 16.03 -18.12 2.32
N VAL A 96 16.75 -17.32 3.11
CA VAL A 96 17.33 -17.74 4.39
C VAL A 96 16.36 -17.46 5.51
N LYS A 97 15.77 -16.24 5.50
CA LYS A 97 14.89 -15.76 6.58
C LYS A 97 14.03 -14.60 6.11
N VAL A 98 12.85 -14.47 6.71
CA VAL A 98 12.00 -13.28 6.58
C VAL A 98 11.94 -12.55 7.92
N TYR A 99 12.16 -11.24 7.88
CA TYR A 99 12.04 -10.34 9.03
C TYR A 99 10.70 -9.60 8.94
N PRO A 100 9.93 -9.54 10.04
CA PRO A 100 8.66 -8.79 10.05
C PRO A 100 8.91 -7.28 9.92
N PRO A 101 7.86 -6.51 9.61
CA PRO A 101 7.93 -5.04 9.62
C PRO A 101 8.47 -4.52 10.96
N LEU A 102 9.37 -3.53 10.89
CA LEU A 102 9.95 -2.83 12.06
C LEU A 102 8.95 -1.91 12.75
#